data_AF-A0A657BC38-F1
#
_entry.id   AF-A0A657BC38-F1
#
_cell.length_a   1.000
_cell.length_b   1.000
_cell.length_c   1.000
_cell.angle_alpha   90.00
_cell.angle_beta   90.00
_cell.angle_gamma   90.00
#
_symmetry.space_group_name_H-M   'P 1'
#
loop_
_entity.id
_entity.type
_entity.pdbx_description
1 polymer ?
#
loop_
_entity_poly.entity_id
_entity_poly.type
_entity_poly.pdbx_seq_one_letter_code
_entity_poly.pdbx_strand_id
1 'polypeptide(L)'
;MKTIKKTALSLAIAGVSLSAHAELKSLDDSAMSALTGQAGLTIDLETKYTIGEFMYKDAGSIFLNGISFGANENVDPGGYFDNVRVKLDIAGSGLIDPANGIADNYLETGFSGVRKVAEIQALAASAAGNTDETKFLDAQSGQITVADAVSSGLIQSNATTTGPMSIDSKKTYGDGDLLIHVSYKDAWEKLGGLDVLMSTDSTLNAGAASALGDVGFDDLFGNGWTKGKDFNFSIDAVGLAASTFAAGDSIGDSFTGHTSNGVDPDGDTGTTVLISDLSINGYLGPVDIHIENNGNGFGTGTATPTIGAADSKINWNTYFNVTDLDVYIDNWDGLSGVKVDNMKINNVRGDVTDLDGNFAFGFAQSKRQIFAVRNTAGFDAAGLAAAAGGSAYANPVAMANDIGLDGVAMNTIFKGDREIGALSFGDTGVSIGELYWTDMETYTNWTISGH
;
A
#
# COMPACT_ATOMS: atom_id res chain seq x y z
N MET A 1 24.60 68.74 -42.14
CA MET A 1 23.63 68.12 -43.08
C MET A 1 23.47 66.65 -42.71
N LYS A 2 22.24 66.22 -42.40
CA LYS A 2 21.84 64.81 -42.40
C LYS A 2 22.01 64.24 -43.82
N THR A 3 22.39 62.97 -43.90
CA THR A 3 21.83 61.87 -44.72
C THR A 3 22.94 60.81 -44.92
N ILE A 4 22.76 59.49 -44.99
CA ILE A 4 21.66 58.53 -44.91
C ILE A 4 22.36 57.15 -44.94
N LYS A 5 21.89 56.23 -44.10
CA LYS A 5 21.70 54.78 -44.30
C LYS A 5 22.58 54.04 -45.34
N LYS A 6 23.41 53.14 -44.83
CA LYS A 6 23.55 51.73 -45.27
C LYS A 6 23.73 50.88 -44.01
N THR A 7 22.70 50.63 -43.21
CA THR A 7 21.93 49.37 -43.25
C THR A 7 22.68 48.17 -43.82
N ALA A 8 22.76 47.16 -42.96
CA ALA A 8 22.58 45.74 -43.25
C ALA A 8 23.73 45.06 -44.00
N LEU A 9 24.68 44.46 -43.26
CA LEU A 9 25.12 43.06 -43.43
C LEU A 9 26.40 42.75 -42.60
N SER A 10 26.47 43.12 -41.33
CA SER A 10 27.45 42.51 -40.42
C SER A 10 26.83 42.00 -39.11
N LEU A 11 25.53 42.26 -38.91
CA LEU A 11 24.64 41.38 -38.15
C LEU A 11 24.16 40.24 -39.08
N ALA A 12 25.00 39.21 -39.24
CA ALA A 12 24.65 37.84 -39.67
C ALA A 12 25.96 37.03 -39.64
N ILE A 13 26.35 36.51 -38.48
CA ILE A 13 26.25 35.06 -38.19
C ILE A 13 27.02 34.22 -39.22
N ALA A 14 28.23 33.82 -38.86
CA ALA A 14 28.71 32.41 -38.91
C ALA A 14 30.25 32.33 -38.87
N GLY A 15 30.76 31.51 -37.95
CA GLY A 15 32.13 30.99 -37.96
C GLY A 15 32.89 31.23 -36.65
N VAL A 16 32.33 30.90 -35.47
CA VAL A 16 32.48 29.60 -34.77
C VAL A 16 33.84 29.45 -34.07
N SER A 17 33.76 29.39 -32.72
CA SER A 17 34.71 28.88 -31.68
C SER A 17 36.13 29.47 -31.67
N LEU A 18 36.75 29.83 -30.54
CA LEU A 18 37.02 29.14 -29.28
C LEU A 18 37.26 30.28 -28.26
N SER A 19 36.75 30.34 -27.03
CA SER A 19 36.90 29.35 -25.97
C SER A 19 35.85 29.63 -24.90
N ALA A 20 34.78 28.84 -24.86
CA ALA A 20 34.12 28.57 -23.60
C ALA A 20 35.11 27.70 -22.82
N HIS A 21 35.97 28.32 -22.03
CA HIS A 21 36.61 27.60 -20.94
C HIS A 21 35.49 27.26 -19.98
N ALA A 22 35.05 26.00 -19.99
CA ALA A 22 34.50 25.42 -18.79
C ALA A 22 35.64 25.51 -17.76
N GLU A 23 35.61 26.56 -16.96
CA GLU A 23 36.46 26.68 -15.79
C GLU A 23 35.98 25.55 -14.88
N LEU A 24 36.69 24.41 -14.91
CA LEU A 24 36.53 23.38 -13.90
C LEU A 24 36.96 24.02 -12.59
N LYS A 25 35.99 24.59 -11.87
CA LYS A 25 36.19 24.93 -10.47
C LYS A 25 36.34 23.60 -9.75
N SER A 26 37.59 23.21 -9.51
CA SER A 26 37.91 22.12 -8.58
C SER A 26 37.20 22.46 -7.28
N LEU A 27 36.16 21.69 -6.97
CA LEU A 27 35.56 21.72 -5.64
C LEU A 27 36.67 21.27 -4.70
N ASP A 28 37.10 22.18 -3.84
CA ASP A 28 38.01 21.84 -2.73
C ASP A 28 37.33 20.78 -1.87
N ASP A 29 38.10 19.86 -1.28
CA ASP A 29 37.56 18.81 -0.41
C ASP A 29 36.77 19.41 0.76
N SER A 30 37.03 20.67 1.15
CA SER A 30 36.22 21.41 2.12
C SER A 30 34.80 21.74 1.61
N ALA A 31 34.63 22.00 0.31
CA ALA A 31 33.35 22.23 -0.33
C ALA A 31 32.59 20.93 -0.63
N MET A 32 33.31 19.82 -0.87
CA MET A 32 32.70 18.48 -0.99
C MET A 32 32.44 17.80 0.36
N SER A 33 33.17 18.15 1.43
CA SER A 33 32.93 17.71 2.81
C SER A 33 31.64 18.31 3.38
N ALA A 34 31.27 19.51 2.92
CA ALA A 34 29.99 20.13 3.22
C ALA A 34 28.81 19.50 2.44
N LEU A 35 29.09 18.68 1.41
CA LEU A 35 28.08 17.92 0.69
C LEU A 35 27.84 16.61 1.44
N THR A 36 27.28 16.72 2.65
CA THR A 36 26.70 15.58 3.34
C THR A 36 25.58 15.06 2.45
N GLY A 37 25.82 13.95 1.76
CA GLY A 37 24.75 13.25 1.05
C GLY A 37 23.65 12.98 2.07
N GLN A 38 22.47 13.56 1.87
CA GLN A 38 21.30 13.04 2.57
C GLN A 38 21.20 11.58 2.13
N ALA A 39 21.42 10.66 3.07
CA ALA A 39 21.25 9.25 2.81
C ALA A 39 19.78 8.99 2.47
N GLY A 40 19.53 8.08 1.52
CA GLY A 40 18.19 7.70 1.10
C GLY A 40 17.72 8.36 -0.21
N LEU A 41 16.80 7.67 -0.89
CA LEU A 41 16.14 8.12 -2.10
C LEU A 41 14.67 8.42 -1.80
N THR A 42 14.22 9.63 -2.09
CA THR A 42 12.79 10.00 -2.00
C THR A 42 12.20 10.14 -3.40
N ILE A 43 11.06 9.49 -3.62
CA ILE A 43 10.32 9.48 -4.89
C ILE A 43 8.88 9.91 -4.60
N ASP A 44 8.38 10.92 -5.32
CA ASP A 44 6.96 11.27 -5.32
C ASP A 44 6.27 10.58 -6.50
N LEU A 45 5.11 9.95 -6.26
CA LEU A 45 4.37 9.15 -7.24
C LEU A 45 2.98 9.73 -7.47
N GLU A 46 2.63 9.87 -8.74
CA GLU A 46 1.28 10.14 -9.26
C GLU A 46 1.09 9.22 -10.47
N THR A 47 0.09 8.35 -10.44
CA THR A 47 -0.07 7.33 -11.48
C THR A 47 -1.52 6.95 -11.73
N LYS A 48 -1.79 6.55 -12.97
CA LYS A 48 -3.06 5.97 -13.42
C LYS A 48 -2.74 5.01 -14.56
N TYR A 49 -3.35 3.83 -14.56
CA TYR A 49 -3.21 2.90 -15.68
C TYR A 49 -4.53 2.21 -15.99
N THR A 50 -4.70 1.89 -17.27
CA THR A 50 -5.86 1.15 -17.79
C THR A 50 -5.35 0.10 -18.76
N ILE A 51 -5.80 -1.14 -18.58
CA ILE A 51 -5.49 -2.28 -19.44
C ILE A 51 -6.83 -2.77 -20.00
N GLY A 52 -6.96 -2.78 -21.33
CA GLY A 52 -8.19 -3.24 -21.98
C GLY A 52 -8.47 -4.74 -21.75
N GLU A 53 -7.46 -5.59 -21.91
CA GLU A 53 -7.57 -7.04 -21.67
C GLU A 53 -6.22 -7.62 -21.21
N PHE A 54 -6.28 -8.53 -20.25
CA PHE A 54 -5.20 -9.45 -19.90
C PHE A 54 -5.68 -10.89 -20.08
N MET A 55 -4.95 -11.73 -20.83
CA MET A 55 -5.26 -13.14 -21.02
C MET A 55 -4.03 -14.01 -20.79
N TYR A 56 -4.19 -15.06 -19.98
CA TYR A 56 -3.23 -16.15 -19.87
C TYR A 56 -3.80 -17.41 -20.51
N LYS A 57 -2.96 -18.13 -21.28
CA LYS A 57 -3.37 -19.29 -22.08
C LYS A 57 -2.49 -20.51 -21.82
N ASP A 58 -3.16 -21.63 -21.58
CA ASP A 58 -2.62 -22.98 -21.51
C ASP A 58 -3.59 -23.97 -22.21
N ALA A 59 -4.08 -25.03 -21.54
CA ALA A 59 -5.11 -25.94 -22.06
C ALA A 59 -6.51 -25.29 -22.16
N GLY A 60 -6.68 -24.12 -21.55
CA GLY A 60 -7.78 -23.17 -21.71
C GLY A 60 -7.20 -21.76 -21.53
N SER A 61 -8.04 -20.76 -21.29
CA SER A 61 -7.55 -19.41 -20.94
C SER A 61 -8.32 -18.82 -19.78
N ILE A 62 -7.62 -18.00 -18.99
CA ILE A 62 -8.22 -17.04 -18.06
C ILE A 62 -8.04 -15.66 -18.65
N PHE A 63 -9.09 -14.86 -18.62
CA PHE A 63 -9.07 -13.49 -19.10
C PHE A 63 -9.62 -12.52 -18.04
N LEU A 64 -9.10 -11.30 -18.08
CA LEU A 64 -9.55 -10.15 -17.31
C LEU A 64 -9.78 -9.00 -18.31
N ASN A 65 -10.94 -8.35 -18.24
CA ASN A 65 -11.30 -7.23 -19.11
C ASN A 65 -11.45 -5.94 -18.30
N GLY A 66 -11.08 -4.80 -18.89
CA GLY A 66 -11.32 -3.48 -18.32
C GLY A 66 -10.66 -3.27 -16.96
N ILE A 67 -9.36 -3.55 -16.85
CA ILE A 67 -8.63 -3.32 -15.60
C ILE A 67 -8.26 -1.85 -15.52
N SER A 68 -8.70 -1.14 -14.48
CA SER A 68 -8.25 0.23 -14.21
C SER A 68 -7.81 0.45 -12.77
N PHE A 69 -6.89 1.39 -12.62
CA PHE A 69 -6.40 1.88 -11.34
C PHE A 69 -6.22 3.39 -11.39
N GLY A 70 -6.73 4.11 -10.39
CA GLY A 70 -6.72 5.57 -10.32
C GLY A 70 -7.06 6.11 -8.93
N ALA A 71 -7.52 7.35 -8.85
CA ALA A 71 -8.06 7.97 -7.63
C ALA A 71 -9.39 7.33 -7.22
N ASN A 72 -9.82 7.52 -5.97
CA ASN A 72 -11.10 7.02 -5.49
C ASN A 72 -12.26 7.71 -6.25
N GLU A 73 -13.08 6.92 -6.94
CA GLU A 73 -14.14 7.42 -7.83
C GLU A 73 -15.29 8.11 -7.06
N ASN A 74 -15.40 7.88 -5.75
CA ASN A 74 -16.37 8.56 -4.90
C ASN A 74 -15.87 9.93 -4.40
N VAL A 75 -14.59 10.27 -4.61
CA VAL A 75 -13.94 11.51 -4.14
C VAL A 75 -13.48 12.37 -5.31
N ASP A 76 -12.69 11.82 -6.24
CA ASP A 76 -12.18 12.51 -7.42
C ASP A 76 -12.33 11.64 -8.69
N PRO A 77 -13.54 11.63 -9.32
CA PRO A 77 -13.83 10.78 -10.45
C PRO A 77 -12.84 10.98 -11.61
N GLY A 78 -12.17 9.89 -12.01
CA GLY A 78 -11.18 9.91 -13.07
C GLY A 78 -9.81 10.51 -12.70
N GLY A 79 -9.56 10.82 -11.44
CA GLY A 79 -8.27 11.34 -10.94
C GLY A 79 -7.10 10.33 -10.99
N TYR A 80 -5.91 10.79 -10.62
CA TYR A 80 -4.70 9.96 -10.48
C TYR A 80 -4.58 9.44 -9.05
N PHE A 81 -4.01 8.25 -8.87
CA PHE A 81 -3.51 7.84 -7.56
C PHE A 81 -2.29 8.71 -7.21
N ASP A 82 -2.48 9.64 -6.29
CA ASP A 82 -1.52 10.70 -5.97
C ASP A 82 -1.20 10.78 -4.46
N ASN A 83 -0.54 11.87 -4.07
CA ASN A 83 -0.06 12.12 -2.72
C ASN A 83 0.82 11.01 -2.12
N VAL A 84 1.48 10.23 -2.99
CA VAL A 84 2.30 9.11 -2.55
C VAL A 84 3.76 9.52 -2.55
N ARG A 85 4.42 9.30 -1.41
CA ARG A 85 5.86 9.46 -1.26
C ARG A 85 6.49 8.14 -0.86
N VAL A 86 7.49 7.72 -1.61
CA VAL A 86 8.28 6.53 -1.33
C VAL A 86 9.65 6.95 -0.84
N LYS A 87 10.04 6.47 0.33
CA LYS A 87 11.39 6.58 0.88
C LYS A 87 12.07 5.23 0.75
N LEU A 88 13.23 5.18 0.10
CA LEU A 88 14.07 4.00 0.00
C LEU A 88 15.33 4.26 0.82
N ASP A 89 15.53 3.46 1.85
CA ASP A 89 16.63 3.62 2.78
C ASP A 89 17.29 2.28 3.10
N ILE A 90 18.62 2.28 3.21
CA ILE A 90 19.40 1.10 3.60
C ILE A 90 19.91 1.37 5.00
N ALA A 91 19.44 0.55 5.95
CA ALA A 91 19.82 0.68 7.35
C ALA A 91 21.32 0.48 7.52
N GLY A 92 21.96 1.42 8.22
CA GLY A 92 23.38 1.33 8.55
C GLY A 92 23.67 0.46 9.77
N SER A 93 24.89 0.58 10.28
CA SER A 93 25.41 -0.27 11.36
C SER A 93 24.87 0.06 12.77
N GLY A 94 23.98 1.05 12.89
CA GLY A 94 23.51 1.61 14.16
C GLY A 94 24.41 2.70 14.73
N LEU A 95 25.26 3.30 13.90
CA LEU A 95 26.09 4.42 14.32
C LEU A 95 25.21 5.65 14.50
N ILE A 96 25.46 6.38 15.59
CA ILE A 96 24.78 7.65 15.83
C ILE A 96 25.36 8.69 14.88
N ASP A 97 24.49 9.24 14.02
CA ASP A 97 24.83 10.38 13.18
C ASP A 97 25.15 11.59 14.09
N PRO A 98 26.39 12.13 14.02
CA PRO A 98 26.80 13.26 14.84
C PRO A 98 25.99 14.53 14.60
N ALA A 99 25.33 14.67 13.45
CA ALA A 99 24.60 15.88 13.07
C ALA A 99 23.23 15.99 13.76
N ASN A 100 22.54 14.87 13.99
CA ASN A 100 21.17 14.84 14.52
C ASN A 100 21.02 13.95 15.78
N GLY A 101 22.05 13.19 16.16
CA GLY A 101 22.03 12.32 17.33
C GLY A 101 21.16 11.06 17.17
N ILE A 102 20.77 10.72 15.94
CA ILE A 102 19.92 9.58 15.61
C ILE A 102 20.78 8.46 15.01
N ALA A 103 20.46 7.20 15.30
CA ALA A 103 21.14 6.06 14.69
C ALA A 103 20.80 5.95 13.19
N ASP A 104 21.80 5.63 12.36
CA ASP A 104 21.69 5.42 10.90
C ASP A 104 20.84 4.20 10.48
N ASN A 105 20.30 3.46 11.45
CA ASN A 105 19.36 2.36 11.26
C ASN A 105 17.99 2.60 11.95
N TYR A 106 17.72 3.81 12.44
CA TYR A 106 16.47 4.18 13.10
C TYR A 106 15.52 4.88 12.12
N LEU A 107 14.65 4.08 11.50
CA LEU A 107 13.89 4.48 10.32
C LEU A 107 12.39 4.62 10.58
N GLU A 108 11.72 5.43 9.75
CA GLU A 108 10.27 5.60 9.75
C GLU A 108 9.57 4.37 9.20
N THR A 109 8.53 3.92 9.90
CA THR A 109 7.71 2.73 9.58
C THR A 109 6.27 2.98 10.03
N GLY A 110 5.31 2.31 9.38
CA GLY A 110 3.90 2.35 9.75
C GLY A 110 3.42 3.77 9.96
N PHE A 111 2.76 4.00 11.10
CA PHE A 111 2.22 5.31 11.45
C PHE A 111 3.19 6.23 12.19
N SER A 112 4.48 5.89 12.29
CA SER A 112 5.46 6.73 13.01
C SER A 112 5.60 8.15 12.46
N GLY A 113 5.34 8.35 11.16
CA GLY A 113 5.30 9.68 10.54
C GLY A 113 4.21 10.61 11.09
N VAL A 114 3.14 10.06 11.66
CA VAL A 114 2.05 10.83 12.28
C VAL A 114 2.57 11.71 13.41
N ARG A 115 3.51 11.22 14.23
CA ARG A 115 4.09 11.98 15.34
C ARG A 115 4.79 13.26 14.86
N LYS A 116 5.44 13.21 13.69
CA LYS A 116 6.09 14.37 13.07
C LYS A 116 5.09 15.38 12.52
N VAL A 117 4.00 14.91 11.92
CA VAL A 117 2.89 15.78 11.48
C VAL A 117 2.22 16.44 12.67
N ALA A 118 1.99 15.69 13.75
CA ALA A 118 1.46 16.21 15.00
C ALA A 118 2.38 17.27 15.63
N GLU A 119 3.71 17.08 15.60
CA GLU A 119 4.67 18.08 16.06
C GLU A 119 4.57 19.40 15.29
N ILE A 120 4.53 19.33 13.95
CA ILE A 120 4.37 20.52 13.10
C ILE A 120 3.06 21.23 13.42
N GLN A 121 1.97 20.47 13.56
CA GLN A 121 0.66 21.03 13.84
C GLN A 121 0.55 21.60 15.26
N ALA A 122 1.15 20.96 16.26
CA ALA A 122 1.20 21.46 17.64
C ALA A 122 1.86 22.83 17.70
N LEU A 123 2.98 23.00 17.00
CA LEU A 123 3.68 24.29 16.92
C LEU A 123 2.82 25.38 16.27
N ALA A 124 2.14 25.05 15.17
CA ALA A 124 1.24 25.98 14.48
C ALA A 124 0.01 26.33 15.33
N ALA A 125 -0.61 25.34 15.96
CA ALA A 125 -1.76 25.48 16.85
C ALA A 125 -1.43 26.37 18.06
N SER A 126 -0.26 26.16 18.68
CA SER A 126 0.24 26.98 19.79
C SER A 126 0.38 28.45 19.40
N ALA A 127 0.93 28.72 18.21
CA ALA A 127 1.10 30.08 17.69
C ALA A 127 -0.25 30.78 17.40
N ALA A 128 -1.28 30.02 17.01
CA ALA A 128 -2.62 30.54 16.72
C ALA A 128 -3.55 30.58 17.95
N GLY A 129 -3.19 29.94 19.06
CA GLY A 129 -4.07 29.80 20.23
C GLY A 129 -5.24 28.83 19.99
N ASN A 130 -5.02 27.81 19.16
CA ASN A 130 -6.01 26.79 18.85
C ASN A 130 -6.24 25.87 20.05
N THR A 131 -7.50 25.58 20.35
CA THR A 131 -7.91 24.75 21.50
C THR A 131 -7.47 23.29 21.38
N ASP A 132 -7.14 22.82 20.18
CA ASP A 132 -6.69 21.45 19.93
C ASP A 132 -5.16 21.25 20.13
N GLU A 133 -4.41 22.29 20.52
CA GLU A 133 -2.95 22.21 20.77
C GLU A 133 -2.58 21.01 21.64
N THR A 134 -3.32 20.77 22.73
CA THR A 134 -3.02 19.66 23.66
C THR A 134 -3.18 18.30 22.99
N LYS A 135 -4.16 18.13 22.09
CA LYS A 135 -4.37 16.87 21.37
C LYS A 135 -3.21 16.59 20.40
N PHE A 136 -2.68 17.64 19.76
CA PHE A 136 -1.50 17.51 18.90
C PHE A 136 -0.23 17.20 19.70
N LEU A 137 -0.06 17.77 20.91
CA LEU A 137 1.05 17.43 21.81
C LEU A 137 0.97 15.97 22.30
N ASP A 138 -0.23 15.46 22.59
CA ASP A 138 -0.44 14.06 22.94
C ASP A 138 -0.08 13.14 21.75
N ALA A 139 -0.54 13.47 20.55
CA ALA A 139 -0.20 12.72 19.33
C ALA A 139 1.30 12.78 18.99
N GLN A 140 1.95 13.92 19.17
CA GLN A 140 3.41 14.05 19.05
C GLN A 140 4.13 13.12 20.04
N SER A 141 3.65 13.07 21.29
CA SER A 141 4.16 12.17 22.33
C SER A 141 3.83 10.70 22.05
N GLY A 142 2.91 10.44 21.11
CA GLY A 142 2.58 9.12 20.60
C GLY A 142 1.33 8.51 21.17
N GLN A 143 0.38 9.32 21.58
CA GLN A 143 -0.85 8.87 22.20
C GLN A 143 -2.05 9.57 21.56
N ILE A 144 -3.14 8.83 21.37
CA ILE A 144 -4.45 9.38 21.00
C ILE A 144 -5.47 8.76 21.93
N THR A 145 -6.36 9.58 22.50
CA THR A 145 -7.45 9.03 23.32
C THR A 145 -8.56 8.46 22.44
N VAL A 146 -9.27 7.44 22.93
CA VAL A 146 -10.45 6.90 22.24
C VAL A 146 -11.50 7.99 21.99
N ALA A 147 -11.65 8.94 22.92
CA ALA A 147 -12.61 10.04 22.76
C ALA A 147 -12.26 10.95 21.57
N ASP A 148 -10.99 11.33 21.43
CA ASP A 148 -10.54 12.15 20.30
C ASP A 148 -10.61 11.36 18.98
N ALA A 149 -10.24 10.08 18.99
CA ALA A 149 -10.34 9.25 17.79
C ALA A 149 -11.81 9.08 17.32
N VAL A 150 -12.76 8.98 18.25
CA VAL A 150 -14.20 8.95 17.92
C VAL A 150 -14.66 10.33 17.43
N SER A 151 -14.25 11.44 18.03
CA SER A 151 -14.65 12.78 17.57
C SER A 151 -14.13 13.08 16.17
N SER A 152 -12.92 12.63 15.85
CA SER A 152 -12.30 12.76 14.53
C SER A 152 -12.87 11.81 13.48
N GLY A 153 -13.79 10.91 13.85
CA GLY A 153 -14.35 9.89 12.96
C GLY A 153 -13.34 8.83 12.50
N LEU A 154 -12.20 8.70 13.20
CA LEU A 154 -11.18 7.67 12.91
C LEU A 154 -11.68 6.28 13.31
N ILE A 155 -12.51 6.22 14.35
CA ILE A 155 -13.13 4.99 14.87
C ILE A 155 -14.60 5.25 15.25
N GLN A 156 -15.36 4.18 15.40
CA GLN A 156 -16.75 4.21 15.83
C GLN A 156 -16.87 4.16 17.35
N SER A 157 -18.02 4.64 17.85
CA SER A 157 -18.31 4.69 19.29
C SER A 157 -18.41 3.33 19.97
N ASN A 158 -18.44 2.23 19.21
CA ASN A 158 -18.46 0.86 19.70
C ASN A 158 -17.05 0.21 19.75
N ALA A 159 -15.99 1.00 19.63
CA ALA A 159 -14.63 0.52 19.91
C ALA A 159 -14.52 0.00 21.36
N THR A 160 -13.84 -1.13 21.53
CA THR A 160 -13.63 -1.81 22.82
C THR A 160 -12.26 -1.51 23.42
N THR A 161 -11.33 -0.95 22.64
CA THR A 161 -10.04 -0.45 23.13
C THR A 161 -10.26 0.58 24.23
N THR A 162 -9.47 0.51 25.32
CA THR A 162 -9.60 1.40 26.48
C THR A 162 -8.31 2.16 26.75
N GLY A 163 -8.45 3.39 27.27
CA GLY A 163 -7.31 4.25 27.59
C GLY A 163 -6.69 4.93 26.37
N PRO A 164 -5.54 5.62 26.55
CA PRO A 164 -4.76 6.17 25.44
C PRO A 164 -4.23 5.04 24.56
N MET A 165 -4.40 5.19 23.25
CA MET A 165 -3.89 4.28 22.24
C MET A 165 -2.54 4.80 21.72
N SER A 166 -1.55 3.91 21.60
CA SER A 166 -0.21 4.28 21.16
C SER A 166 -0.13 4.46 19.65
N ILE A 167 0.48 5.55 19.20
CA ILE A 167 0.92 5.71 17.80
C ILE A 167 2.27 5.01 17.66
N ASP A 168 2.50 4.30 16.55
CA ASP A 168 3.79 3.63 16.31
C ASP A 168 4.97 4.62 16.37
N SER A 169 6.16 4.12 16.69
CA SER A 169 7.40 4.90 16.70
C SER A 169 8.34 4.41 15.59
N LYS A 170 9.39 5.18 15.29
CA LYS A 170 10.44 4.70 14.39
C LYS A 170 11.04 3.40 14.93
N LYS A 171 11.49 2.50 14.06
CA LYS A 171 12.06 1.19 14.43
C LYS A 171 13.53 1.11 14.03
N THR A 172 14.27 0.28 14.75
CA THR A 172 15.68 -0.02 14.45
C THR A 172 15.76 -1.26 13.56
N TYR A 173 16.50 -1.17 12.47
CA TYR A 173 16.70 -2.26 11.50
C TYR A 173 18.13 -2.82 11.54
N GLY A 174 18.31 -4.02 10.97
CA GLY A 174 19.62 -4.66 10.86
C GLY A 174 20.52 -3.95 9.84
N ASP A 175 21.83 -4.04 10.03
CA ASP A 175 22.80 -3.44 9.11
C ASP A 175 22.67 -4.06 7.70
N GLY A 176 22.52 -3.21 6.70
CA GLY A 176 22.33 -3.60 5.30
C GLY A 176 20.90 -4.04 4.95
N ASP A 177 19.93 -3.93 5.86
CA ASP A 177 18.51 -4.11 5.54
C ASP A 177 18.02 -2.97 4.63
N LEU A 178 17.19 -3.29 3.63
CA LEU A 178 16.51 -2.27 2.84
C LEU A 178 15.10 -2.06 3.41
N LEU A 179 14.76 -0.80 3.68
CA LEU A 179 13.41 -0.37 3.99
C LEU A 179 12.89 0.52 2.87
N ILE A 180 11.74 0.14 2.31
CA ILE A 180 10.94 0.98 1.44
C ILE A 180 9.71 1.38 2.22
N HIS A 181 9.63 2.66 2.59
CA HIS A 181 8.51 3.22 3.33
C HIS A 181 7.69 4.13 2.42
N VAL A 182 6.46 3.71 2.11
CA VAL A 182 5.48 4.48 1.34
C VAL A 182 4.55 5.20 2.30
N SER A 183 4.56 6.53 2.25
CA SER A 183 3.68 7.39 3.04
C SER A 183 3.14 8.52 2.17
N TYR A 184 2.64 9.58 2.80
CA TYR A 184 2.06 10.73 2.14
C TYR A 184 3.15 11.72 1.68
N LYS A 185 2.89 12.44 0.60
CA LYS A 185 3.72 13.57 0.16
C LYS A 185 3.42 14.80 1.02
N ASP A 186 2.13 15.07 1.24
CA ASP A 186 1.58 16.17 2.03
C ASP A 186 0.36 15.68 2.85
N ALA A 187 0.45 15.78 4.18
CA ALA A 187 -0.62 15.37 5.09
C ALA A 187 -1.84 16.32 5.06
N TRP A 188 -1.65 17.54 4.55
CA TRP A 188 -2.67 18.59 4.52
C TRP A 188 -3.31 18.76 3.14
N GLU A 189 -2.97 17.93 2.16
CA GLU A 189 -3.45 18.06 0.78
C GLU A 189 -4.98 18.18 0.68
N LYS A 190 -5.74 17.28 1.33
CA LYS A 190 -7.21 17.34 1.33
C LYS A 190 -7.78 18.54 2.12
N LEU A 191 -6.93 19.27 2.85
CA LEU A 191 -7.26 20.53 3.54
C LEU A 191 -6.84 21.78 2.73
N GLY A 192 -6.41 21.59 1.48
CA GLY A 192 -5.92 22.64 0.59
C GLY A 192 -4.41 22.61 0.35
N GLY A 193 -3.68 21.72 1.02
CA GLY A 193 -2.24 21.57 0.90
C GLY A 193 -1.45 22.52 1.79
N LEU A 194 -0.26 22.07 2.21
CA LEU A 194 0.61 22.83 3.10
C LEU A 194 1.03 24.18 2.47
N ASP A 195 1.27 24.21 1.16
CA ASP A 195 1.64 25.42 0.42
C ASP A 195 0.57 26.51 0.51
N VAL A 196 -0.71 26.12 0.47
CA VAL A 196 -1.83 27.05 0.66
C VAL A 196 -1.92 27.44 2.13
N LEU A 197 -1.94 26.48 3.06
CA LEU A 197 -2.11 26.77 4.49
C LEU A 197 -0.99 27.64 5.10
N MET A 198 0.20 27.64 4.49
CA MET A 198 1.32 28.50 4.89
C MET A 198 1.41 29.82 4.12
N SER A 199 0.58 30.02 3.09
CA SER A 199 0.60 31.23 2.28
C SER A 199 0.16 32.45 3.09
N THR A 200 0.83 33.58 2.87
CA THR A 200 0.40 34.89 3.38
C THR A 200 -0.55 35.61 2.40
N ASP A 201 -0.79 35.02 1.23
CA ASP A 201 -1.72 35.56 0.24
C ASP A 201 -3.16 35.16 0.58
N SER A 202 -3.93 36.14 1.07
CA SER A 202 -5.34 35.96 1.43
C SER A 202 -6.24 35.49 0.30
N THR A 203 -5.80 35.58 -0.97
CA THR A 203 -6.56 35.09 -2.12
C THR A 203 -6.38 33.58 -2.33
N LEU A 204 -5.21 33.04 -2.00
CA LEU A 204 -4.94 31.60 -2.03
C LEU A 204 -5.57 30.90 -0.82
N ASN A 205 -5.65 31.58 0.34
CA ASN A 205 -6.24 31.03 1.56
C ASN A 205 -7.76 31.24 1.66
N ALA A 206 -8.40 31.84 0.66
CA ALA A 206 -9.81 32.14 0.68
C ALA A 206 -10.65 30.85 0.55
N GLY A 207 -11.06 30.28 1.69
CA GLY A 207 -11.91 29.09 1.76
C GLY A 207 -11.23 27.83 2.31
N ALA A 208 -9.92 27.87 2.57
CA ALA A 208 -9.22 26.85 3.36
C ALA A 208 -9.45 27.08 4.87
N ALA A 209 -9.19 26.07 5.71
CA ALA A 209 -9.01 26.31 7.15
C ALA A 209 -8.00 27.46 7.31
N SER A 210 -8.38 28.48 8.07
CA SER A 210 -7.71 29.76 8.11
C SER A 210 -6.27 29.62 8.60
N ALA A 211 -5.29 29.48 7.71
CA ALA A 211 -3.90 29.21 8.05
C ALA A 211 -3.67 27.86 8.78
N LEU A 212 -2.44 27.36 8.66
CA LEU A 212 -2.01 26.08 9.24
C LEU A 212 -2.37 25.93 10.73
N GLY A 213 -2.31 27.02 11.52
CA GLY A 213 -2.59 27.00 12.96
C GLY A 213 -4.05 26.79 13.33
N ASP A 214 -5.00 27.10 12.45
CA ASP A 214 -6.44 26.93 12.73
C ASP A 214 -6.95 25.53 12.35
N VAL A 215 -6.14 24.70 11.68
CA VAL A 215 -6.50 23.31 11.37
C VAL A 215 -6.73 22.55 12.67
N GLY A 216 -7.96 22.06 12.85
CA GLY A 216 -8.37 21.25 13.99
C GLY A 216 -7.84 19.83 13.94
N PHE A 217 -7.87 19.13 15.07
CA PHE A 217 -7.40 17.75 15.18
C PHE A 217 -8.23 16.80 14.31
N ASP A 218 -9.55 16.99 14.31
CA ASP A 218 -10.50 16.22 13.52
C ASP A 218 -10.28 16.42 12.01
N ASP A 219 -9.98 17.65 11.59
CA ASP A 219 -9.70 17.96 10.19
C ASP A 219 -8.39 17.34 9.74
N LEU A 220 -7.31 17.47 10.52
CA LEU A 220 -6.01 16.93 10.14
C LEU A 220 -6.01 15.41 10.06
N PHE A 221 -6.42 14.70 11.10
CA PHE A 221 -6.32 13.25 11.10
C PHE A 221 -7.53 12.58 10.43
N GLY A 222 -8.74 13.08 10.66
CA GLY A 222 -9.98 12.49 10.12
C GLY A 222 -10.22 12.80 8.65
N ASN A 223 -9.94 14.02 8.18
CA ASN A 223 -10.23 14.44 6.81
C ASN A 223 -8.99 14.62 5.93
N GLY A 224 -7.85 15.01 6.51
CA GLY A 224 -6.59 15.21 5.79
C GLY A 224 -5.83 13.91 5.61
N TRP A 225 -5.13 13.51 6.66
CA TRP A 225 -4.08 12.51 6.62
C TRP A 225 -4.58 11.10 6.28
N THR A 226 -5.69 10.63 6.88
CA THR A 226 -6.25 9.30 6.58
C THR A 226 -6.81 9.19 5.17
N LYS A 227 -7.18 10.32 4.56
CA LYS A 227 -7.79 10.37 3.22
C LYS A 227 -6.86 10.94 2.16
N GLY A 228 -5.59 11.17 2.51
CA GLY A 228 -4.61 11.81 1.63
C GLY A 228 -4.28 10.98 0.39
N LYS A 229 -4.21 9.66 0.54
CA LYS A 229 -3.92 8.73 -0.57
C LYS A 229 -5.15 7.89 -0.86
N ASP A 230 -5.91 8.29 -1.84
CA ASP A 230 -7.14 7.61 -2.24
C ASP A 230 -6.94 6.83 -3.53
N PHE A 231 -7.53 5.65 -3.61
CA PHE A 231 -7.40 4.78 -4.78
C PHE A 231 -8.73 4.21 -5.22
N ASN A 232 -8.81 3.94 -6.52
CA ASN A 232 -9.78 3.06 -7.14
C ASN A 232 -9.05 1.90 -7.82
N PHE A 233 -9.64 0.72 -7.74
CA PHE A 233 -9.29 -0.41 -8.58
C PHE A 233 -10.58 -1.05 -9.10
N SER A 234 -10.66 -1.27 -10.40
CA SER A 234 -11.81 -1.94 -11.00
C SER A 234 -11.42 -2.96 -12.06
N ILE A 235 -12.26 -3.98 -12.20
CA ILE A 235 -12.22 -4.99 -13.26
C ILE A 235 -13.64 -5.20 -13.75
N ASP A 236 -13.87 -5.04 -15.04
CA ASP A 236 -15.19 -5.22 -15.64
C ASP A 236 -15.63 -6.69 -15.57
N ALA A 237 -14.74 -7.62 -15.94
CA ALA A 237 -15.02 -9.05 -15.86
C ALA A 237 -13.76 -9.91 -15.68
N VAL A 238 -13.90 -11.01 -14.94
CA VAL A 238 -12.94 -12.12 -14.84
C VAL A 238 -13.62 -13.38 -15.30
N GLY A 239 -13.02 -14.11 -16.24
CA GLY A 239 -13.64 -15.33 -16.77
C GLY A 239 -12.65 -16.36 -17.28
N LEU A 240 -13.21 -17.53 -17.59
CA LEU A 240 -12.55 -18.67 -18.20
C LEU A 240 -13.05 -18.86 -19.63
N ALA A 241 -12.18 -19.32 -20.51
CA ALA A 241 -12.54 -19.62 -21.89
C ALA A 241 -11.86 -20.89 -22.40
N ALA A 242 -12.47 -21.48 -23.42
CA ALA A 242 -11.96 -22.65 -24.11
C ALA A 242 -10.59 -22.37 -24.76
N SER A 243 -9.82 -23.43 -25.03
CA SER A 243 -8.50 -23.32 -25.69
C SER A 243 -8.52 -22.63 -27.06
N THR A 244 -9.68 -22.57 -27.72
CA THR A 244 -9.84 -21.88 -29.01
C THR A 244 -9.93 -20.36 -28.88
N PHE A 245 -10.21 -19.84 -27.68
CA PHE A 245 -10.34 -18.40 -27.42
C PHE A 245 -9.01 -17.68 -27.68
N ALA A 246 -9.08 -16.58 -28.41
CA ALA A 246 -7.96 -15.73 -28.79
C ALA A 246 -8.09 -14.34 -28.16
N ALA A 247 -6.96 -13.65 -28.02
CA ALA A 247 -6.96 -12.29 -27.48
C ALA A 247 -7.79 -11.36 -28.37
N GLY A 248 -8.67 -10.56 -27.76
CA GLY A 248 -9.62 -9.69 -28.45
C GLY A 248 -10.86 -10.40 -29.02
N ASP A 249 -11.05 -11.69 -28.77
CA ASP A 249 -12.35 -12.33 -28.98
C ASP A 249 -13.37 -11.70 -28.01
N SER A 250 -14.61 -11.53 -28.46
CA SER A 250 -15.68 -10.99 -27.63
C SER A 250 -16.13 -12.04 -26.61
N ILE A 251 -16.38 -11.59 -25.40
CA ILE A 251 -16.88 -12.36 -24.24
C ILE A 251 -18.36 -12.03 -23.99
N GLY A 252 -19.12 -11.78 -25.07
CA GLY A 252 -20.49 -11.27 -25.01
C GLY A 252 -20.59 -9.75 -24.85
N ASP A 253 -21.76 -9.19 -25.15
CA ASP A 253 -21.99 -7.74 -25.21
C ASP A 253 -22.45 -7.10 -23.89
N SER A 254 -22.60 -7.88 -22.82
CA SER A 254 -23.22 -7.37 -21.58
C SER A 254 -22.74 -8.07 -20.31
N PHE A 255 -21.53 -7.74 -19.85
CA PHE A 255 -21.00 -8.16 -18.53
C PHE A 255 -21.88 -7.74 -17.34
N THR A 256 -22.61 -6.64 -17.54
CA THR A 256 -23.48 -5.96 -16.55
C THR A 256 -24.95 -6.37 -16.68
N GLY A 257 -25.29 -7.18 -17.67
CA GLY A 257 -26.66 -7.57 -18.01
C GLY A 257 -27.05 -8.89 -17.36
N HIS A 258 -27.05 -8.96 -16.03
CA HIS A 258 -27.52 -10.16 -15.34
C HIS A 258 -29.00 -10.38 -15.69
N THR A 259 -29.26 -11.35 -16.56
CA THR A 259 -30.64 -11.68 -16.92
C THR A 259 -31.33 -12.26 -15.68
N SER A 260 -32.61 -11.97 -15.56
CA SER A 260 -33.48 -12.27 -14.42
C SER A 260 -33.68 -13.78 -14.13
N ASN A 261 -32.87 -14.64 -14.75
CA ASN A 261 -33.00 -16.10 -14.76
C ASN A 261 -31.64 -16.81 -14.62
N GLY A 262 -30.54 -16.09 -14.38
CA GLY A 262 -29.21 -16.69 -14.15
C GLY A 262 -28.65 -17.44 -15.36
N VAL A 263 -29.12 -17.09 -16.56
CA VAL A 263 -28.65 -17.61 -17.85
C VAL A 263 -27.88 -16.49 -18.54
N ASP A 264 -26.60 -16.69 -18.79
CA ASP A 264 -25.80 -15.74 -19.56
C ASP A 264 -26.54 -15.36 -20.87
N PRO A 265 -26.87 -14.08 -21.10
CA PRO A 265 -27.57 -13.64 -22.31
C PRO A 265 -26.79 -13.97 -23.60
N ASP A 266 -25.47 -14.21 -23.54
CA ASP A 266 -24.62 -14.42 -24.71
C ASP A 266 -24.74 -15.83 -25.31
N GLY A 267 -25.16 -16.84 -24.53
CA GLY A 267 -25.31 -18.21 -25.04
C GLY A 267 -24.01 -18.84 -25.58
N ASP A 268 -22.85 -18.21 -25.34
CA ASP A 268 -21.54 -18.75 -25.72
C ASP A 268 -21.15 -19.88 -24.77
N THR A 269 -21.23 -21.11 -25.27
CA THR A 269 -20.78 -22.31 -24.55
C THR A 269 -19.26 -22.39 -24.36
N GLY A 270 -18.50 -21.48 -24.97
CA GLY A 270 -17.04 -21.44 -24.95
C GLY A 270 -16.43 -20.61 -23.82
N THR A 271 -17.22 -19.80 -23.11
CA THR A 271 -16.74 -18.88 -22.06
C THR A 271 -17.57 -19.00 -20.78
N THR A 272 -17.01 -18.56 -19.66
CA THR A 272 -17.68 -18.50 -18.36
C THR A 272 -17.17 -17.28 -17.60
N VAL A 273 -18.04 -16.32 -17.32
CA VAL A 273 -17.72 -15.21 -16.42
C VAL A 273 -17.85 -15.71 -14.98
N LEU A 274 -16.86 -15.39 -14.14
CA LEU A 274 -16.81 -15.79 -12.72
C LEU A 274 -17.09 -14.62 -11.79
N ILE A 275 -16.61 -13.43 -12.18
CA ILE A 275 -16.74 -12.19 -11.42
C ILE A 275 -16.96 -11.07 -12.43
N SER A 276 -17.87 -10.17 -12.10
CA SER A 276 -18.09 -8.94 -12.86
C SER A 276 -18.33 -7.76 -11.93
N ASP A 277 -18.18 -6.56 -12.50
CA ASP A 277 -18.39 -5.28 -11.81
C ASP A 277 -17.59 -5.18 -10.50
N LEU A 278 -16.35 -5.70 -10.49
CA LEU A 278 -15.48 -5.51 -9.34
C LEU A 278 -15.05 -4.05 -9.32
N SER A 279 -15.45 -3.33 -8.29
CA SER A 279 -15.02 -1.95 -8.03
C SER A 279 -14.61 -1.82 -6.58
N ILE A 280 -13.43 -1.26 -6.33
CA ILE A 280 -12.89 -1.07 -5.00
C ILE A 280 -12.46 0.39 -4.90
N ASN A 281 -13.07 1.10 -3.95
CA ASN A 281 -12.70 2.46 -3.57
C ASN A 281 -12.21 2.47 -2.13
N GLY A 282 -11.09 3.15 -1.90
CA GLY A 282 -10.54 3.23 -0.56
C GLY A 282 -9.43 4.24 -0.41
N TYR A 283 -8.75 4.12 0.73
CA TYR A 283 -7.58 4.89 1.09
C TYR A 283 -6.42 3.95 1.42
N LEU A 284 -5.23 4.32 0.96
CA LEU A 284 -4.00 3.62 1.28
C LEU A 284 -3.33 4.27 2.50
N GLY A 285 -3.08 3.50 3.54
CA GLY A 285 -2.25 3.92 4.66
C GLY A 285 -0.76 3.82 4.32
N PRO A 286 0.12 3.85 5.33
CA PRO A 286 1.53 3.55 5.14
C PRO A 286 1.75 2.12 4.62
N VAL A 287 2.81 1.95 3.84
CA VAL A 287 3.27 0.63 3.39
C VAL A 287 4.75 0.52 3.69
N ASP A 288 5.15 -0.55 4.36
CA ASP A 288 6.54 -0.85 4.62
C ASP A 288 6.91 -2.14 3.89
N ILE A 289 7.94 -2.09 3.05
CA ILE A 289 8.60 -3.27 2.51
C ILE A 289 10.00 -3.29 3.11
N HIS A 290 10.22 -4.23 4.03
CA HIS A 290 11.50 -4.47 4.67
C HIS A 290 12.11 -5.75 4.09
N ILE A 291 13.28 -5.62 3.49
CA ILE A 291 14.08 -6.73 2.98
C ILE A 291 15.23 -6.93 3.96
N GLU A 292 15.17 -8.04 4.69
CA GLU A 292 16.22 -8.45 5.63
C GLU A 292 17.45 -8.94 4.88
N ASN A 293 18.62 -8.49 5.31
CA ASN A 293 19.90 -8.97 4.80
C ASN A 293 20.61 -9.86 5.83
N ASN A 294 20.13 -11.09 5.95
CA ASN A 294 20.72 -12.10 6.84
C ASN A 294 21.59 -13.12 6.07
N GLY A 295 21.95 -12.82 4.82
CA GLY A 295 22.73 -13.69 3.94
C GLY A 295 21.88 -14.66 3.10
N ASN A 296 22.55 -15.56 2.37
CA ASN A 296 21.94 -16.51 1.42
C ASN A 296 21.71 -17.92 1.99
N GLY A 297 21.77 -18.05 3.31
CA GLY A 297 21.54 -19.31 4.00
C GLY A 297 20.06 -19.68 4.07
N PHE A 298 19.84 -20.89 4.56
CA PHE A 298 18.52 -21.43 4.90
C PHE A 298 18.66 -22.01 6.31
N GLY A 299 17.65 -21.93 7.17
CA GLY A 299 17.71 -22.51 8.52
C GLY A 299 18.80 -21.96 9.46
N THR A 300 18.58 -22.06 10.76
CA THR A 300 19.42 -21.42 11.79
C THR A 300 20.79 -22.09 12.06
N GLY A 301 21.45 -22.70 11.06
CA GLY A 301 22.59 -23.61 11.27
C GLY A 301 23.81 -23.44 10.36
N THR A 302 25.01 -23.45 10.96
CA THR A 302 26.34 -23.24 10.34
C THR A 302 26.93 -24.43 9.56
N ALA A 303 26.13 -25.30 8.95
CA ALA A 303 26.66 -26.42 8.14
C ALA A 303 25.77 -26.81 6.94
N THR A 304 26.41 -27.04 5.78
CA THR A 304 25.90 -27.61 4.52
C THR A 304 24.89 -28.77 4.64
N PRO A 305 24.00 -29.01 3.66
CA PRO A 305 23.11 -28.07 2.97
C PRO A 305 21.82 -27.93 3.79
N THR A 306 21.68 -26.77 4.41
CA THR A 306 20.52 -26.27 5.12
C THR A 306 19.13 -26.43 4.45
N ILE A 307 18.30 -27.36 4.91
CA ILE A 307 16.89 -27.46 4.47
C ILE A 307 16.04 -26.50 5.30
N GLY A 308 14.97 -25.94 4.72
CA GLY A 308 14.01 -25.10 5.45
C GLY A 308 13.83 -23.70 4.86
N ALA A 309 13.44 -22.74 5.70
CA ALA A 309 13.19 -21.35 5.31
C ALA A 309 14.51 -20.57 5.12
N ALA A 310 14.53 -19.63 4.18
CA ALA A 310 15.64 -18.70 3.99
C ALA A 310 15.87 -17.81 5.21
N ASP A 311 17.13 -17.44 5.43
CA ASP A 311 17.53 -16.54 6.52
C ASP A 311 17.09 -15.09 6.23
N SER A 312 17.14 -14.69 4.96
CA SER A 312 16.67 -13.38 4.48
C SER A 312 15.20 -13.47 4.06
N LYS A 313 14.39 -12.50 4.50
CA LYS A 313 12.95 -12.46 4.27
C LYS A 313 12.53 -11.06 3.82
N ILE A 314 11.44 -11.01 3.06
CA ILE A 314 10.76 -9.77 2.73
C ILE A 314 9.52 -9.68 3.62
N ASN A 315 9.49 -8.67 4.50
CA ASN A 315 8.33 -8.31 5.28
C ASN A 315 7.61 -7.16 4.57
N TRP A 316 6.39 -7.39 4.15
CA TRP A 316 5.53 -6.40 3.53
C TRP A 316 4.35 -6.11 4.45
N ASN A 317 4.35 -4.94 5.08
CA ASN A 317 3.27 -4.44 5.90
C ASN A 317 2.47 -3.39 5.13
N THR A 318 1.16 -3.53 5.03
CA THR A 318 0.27 -2.60 4.32
C THR A 318 -0.91 -2.26 5.19
N TYR A 319 -1.21 -0.97 5.30
CA TYR A 319 -2.45 -0.49 5.88
C TYR A 319 -3.38 0.01 4.76
N PHE A 320 -4.64 -0.37 4.80
CA PHE A 320 -5.63 0.04 3.79
C PHE A 320 -7.03 0.11 4.41
N ASN A 321 -7.85 1.01 3.86
CA ASN A 321 -9.23 1.22 4.27
C ASN A 321 -10.09 1.19 3.01
N VAL A 322 -10.80 0.10 2.80
CA VAL A 322 -11.80 0.00 1.75
C VAL A 322 -13.09 0.61 2.27
N THR A 323 -13.49 1.72 1.65
CA THR A 323 -14.73 2.43 2.00
C THR A 323 -15.93 1.88 1.26
N ASP A 324 -15.67 1.29 0.11
CA ASP A 324 -16.70 0.79 -0.78
C ASP A 324 -16.10 -0.28 -1.70
N LEU A 325 -16.71 -1.45 -1.69
CA LEU A 325 -16.38 -2.55 -2.57
C LEU A 325 -17.69 -3.15 -3.05
N ASP A 326 -17.84 -3.11 -4.36
CA ASP A 326 -18.94 -3.73 -5.07
C ASP A 326 -18.36 -4.86 -5.91
N VAL A 327 -19.03 -6.01 -5.88
CA VAL A 327 -18.67 -7.15 -6.71
C VAL A 327 -19.87 -8.03 -6.97
N TYR A 328 -20.00 -8.48 -8.22
CA TYR A 328 -20.91 -9.54 -8.59
C TYR A 328 -20.12 -10.84 -8.79
N ILE A 329 -20.40 -11.84 -7.97
CA ILE A 329 -19.89 -13.20 -8.17
C ILE A 329 -20.89 -13.90 -9.07
N ASP A 330 -20.47 -14.11 -10.32
CA ASP A 330 -21.31 -14.67 -11.36
C ASP A 330 -21.48 -16.18 -11.17
N ASN A 331 -22.61 -16.67 -11.66
CA ASN A 331 -23.12 -18.01 -11.45
C ASN A 331 -22.18 -19.04 -12.08
N TRP A 332 -21.77 -20.03 -11.28
CA TRP A 332 -21.26 -21.30 -11.77
C TRP A 332 -22.40 -22.30 -11.78
N ASP A 333 -22.85 -22.71 -12.98
CA ASP A 333 -23.83 -23.79 -13.27
C ASP A 333 -24.73 -24.21 -12.09
N GLY A 334 -25.82 -23.46 -11.88
CA GLY A 334 -26.93 -23.85 -11.00
C GLY A 334 -26.96 -23.24 -9.59
N LEU A 335 -26.05 -22.33 -9.22
CA LEU A 335 -26.06 -21.62 -7.93
C LEU A 335 -26.30 -20.11 -8.14
N SER A 336 -27.47 -19.58 -7.75
CA SER A 336 -27.80 -18.15 -7.93
C SER A 336 -26.64 -17.22 -7.57
N GLY A 337 -26.23 -16.37 -8.52
CA GLY A 337 -25.12 -15.42 -8.37
C GLY A 337 -25.27 -14.55 -7.12
N VAL A 338 -24.15 -14.05 -6.60
CA VAL A 338 -24.10 -13.30 -5.33
C VAL A 338 -23.58 -11.90 -5.59
N LYS A 339 -24.39 -10.90 -5.25
CA LYS A 339 -23.98 -9.51 -5.28
C LYS A 339 -23.63 -9.03 -3.88
N VAL A 340 -22.43 -8.48 -3.74
CA VAL A 340 -21.96 -7.80 -2.53
C VAL A 340 -21.91 -6.31 -2.86
N ASP A 341 -22.69 -5.52 -2.13
CA ASP A 341 -22.75 -4.07 -2.29
C ASP A 341 -22.24 -3.36 -1.04
N ASN A 342 -21.49 -2.26 -1.24
CA ASN A 342 -20.97 -1.38 -0.20
C ASN A 342 -20.17 -2.13 0.87
N MET A 343 -19.32 -3.07 0.48
CA MET A 343 -18.45 -3.76 1.42
C MET A 343 -17.34 -2.83 1.90
N LYS A 344 -17.11 -2.81 3.21
CA LYS A 344 -16.05 -2.06 3.87
C LYS A 344 -15.04 -3.03 4.47
N ILE A 345 -13.77 -2.66 4.38
CA ILE A 345 -12.68 -3.31 5.10
C ILE A 345 -11.89 -2.21 5.80
N ASN A 346 -11.97 -2.15 7.11
CA ASN A 346 -11.39 -1.08 7.92
C ASN A 346 -11.05 -1.62 9.31
N ASN A 347 -10.73 -0.78 10.28
CA ASN A 347 -10.53 -1.21 11.66
C ASN A 347 -11.07 -0.14 12.62
N VAL A 348 -12.40 0.01 12.61
CA VAL A 348 -13.10 1.14 13.25
C VAL A 348 -14.04 0.70 14.37
N ARG A 349 -14.35 -0.59 14.48
CA ARG A 349 -15.19 -1.18 15.53
C ARG A 349 -14.34 -2.13 16.37
N GLY A 350 -14.83 -2.49 17.56
CA GLY A 350 -14.11 -3.47 18.39
C GLY A 350 -12.70 -3.01 18.76
N ASP A 351 -11.73 -3.89 18.66
CA ASP A 351 -10.31 -3.64 18.87
C ASP A 351 -9.70 -2.89 17.67
N VAL A 352 -9.52 -1.59 17.83
CA VAL A 352 -9.00 -0.69 16.79
C VAL A 352 -7.47 -0.63 16.72
N THR A 353 -6.81 -1.63 17.32
CA THR A 353 -5.35 -1.76 17.28
C THR A 353 -4.88 -2.58 16.08
N ASP A 354 -3.65 -2.34 15.66
CA ASP A 354 -2.95 -3.11 14.65
C ASP A 354 -2.37 -4.43 15.24
N LEU A 355 -1.64 -5.19 14.43
CA LEU A 355 -1.00 -6.46 14.81
C LEU A 355 0.11 -6.28 15.85
N ASP A 356 0.68 -5.09 15.98
CA ASP A 356 1.73 -4.77 16.95
C ASP A 356 1.11 -4.15 18.24
N GLY A 357 -0.21 -3.96 18.30
CA GLY A 357 -0.95 -3.40 19.43
C GLY A 357 -1.03 -1.87 19.46
N ASN A 358 -0.63 -1.19 18.38
CA ASN A 358 -0.72 0.26 18.23
C ASN A 358 -2.03 0.68 17.58
N PHE A 359 -2.40 1.95 17.66
CA PHE A 359 -3.58 2.48 17.00
C PHE A 359 -3.47 2.39 15.47
N ALA A 360 -4.50 1.82 14.83
CA ALA A 360 -4.50 1.59 13.39
C ALA A 360 -5.09 2.74 12.56
N PHE A 361 -5.54 3.83 13.18
CA PHE A 361 -6.18 4.98 12.50
C PHE A 361 -7.36 4.61 11.60
N GLY A 362 -8.10 3.57 11.95
CA GLY A 362 -9.24 3.09 11.16
C GLY A 362 -8.86 2.21 9.95
N PHE A 363 -7.58 1.95 9.71
CA PHE A 363 -7.11 1.09 8.63
C PHE A 363 -7.04 -0.38 9.06
N ALA A 364 -7.45 -1.27 8.17
CA ALA A 364 -7.10 -2.67 8.29
C ALA A 364 -5.62 -2.88 7.94
N GLN A 365 -5.01 -3.91 8.50
CA GLN A 365 -3.60 -4.22 8.29
C GLN A 365 -3.44 -5.59 7.63
N SER A 366 -2.54 -5.67 6.65
CA SER A 366 -2.03 -6.92 6.13
C SER A 366 -0.51 -6.95 6.25
N LYS A 367 0.01 -7.96 6.97
CA LYS A 367 1.43 -8.23 7.08
C LYS A 367 1.75 -9.53 6.37
N ARG A 368 2.52 -9.45 5.30
CA ARG A 368 2.96 -10.57 4.50
C ARG A 368 4.46 -10.79 4.67
N GLN A 369 4.86 -12.03 4.87
CA GLN A 369 6.25 -12.45 4.92
C GLN A 369 6.51 -13.38 3.74
N ILE A 370 7.48 -13.03 2.91
CA ILE A 370 7.87 -13.76 1.70
C ILE A 370 9.30 -14.25 1.88
N PHE A 371 9.52 -15.53 1.68
CA PHE A 371 10.84 -16.13 1.82
C PHE A 371 10.97 -17.38 0.95
N ALA A 372 12.20 -17.67 0.50
CA ALA A 372 12.47 -18.92 -0.18
C ALA A 372 12.41 -20.08 0.81
N VAL A 373 11.96 -21.24 0.34
CA VAL A 373 12.03 -22.50 1.07
C VAL A 373 12.81 -23.51 0.24
N ARG A 374 13.73 -24.22 0.89
CA ARG A 374 14.51 -25.28 0.25
C ARG A 374 14.03 -26.64 0.72
N ASN A 375 13.71 -27.53 -0.22
CA ASN A 375 13.42 -28.94 0.01
C ASN A 375 12.40 -29.22 1.14
N THR A 376 11.42 -28.33 1.31
CA THR A 376 10.42 -28.38 2.40
C THR A 376 9.00 -28.12 1.90
N ALA A 377 8.82 -27.67 0.65
CA ALA A 377 7.48 -27.43 0.11
C ALA A 377 6.68 -28.73 0.05
N GLY A 378 5.56 -28.80 0.80
CA GLY A 378 4.68 -29.97 0.85
C GLY A 378 5.21 -31.17 1.64
N PHE A 379 6.30 -31.04 2.39
CA PHE A 379 6.94 -32.17 3.08
C PHE A 379 7.06 -31.97 4.60
N ASP A 380 6.39 -32.83 5.38
CA ASP A 380 6.61 -32.95 6.83
C ASP A 380 7.68 -34.00 7.12
N ALA A 381 8.94 -33.57 7.15
CA ALA A 381 10.08 -34.42 7.46
C ALA A 381 9.97 -35.08 8.85
N ALA A 382 9.34 -34.41 9.82
CA ALA A 382 9.19 -34.91 11.18
C ALA A 382 8.13 -36.01 11.27
N GLY A 383 6.99 -35.81 10.59
CA GLY A 383 5.92 -36.81 10.48
C GLY A 383 6.36 -38.07 9.74
N LEU A 384 7.13 -37.94 8.65
CA LEU A 384 7.63 -39.12 7.91
C LEU A 384 8.73 -39.87 8.67
N ALA A 385 9.63 -39.17 9.37
CA ALA A 385 10.64 -39.81 10.22
C ALA A 385 9.99 -40.61 11.36
N ALA A 386 8.90 -40.10 11.94
CA ALA A 386 8.09 -40.80 12.94
C ALA A 386 7.36 -42.02 12.34
N ALA A 387 6.83 -41.91 11.11
CA ALA A 387 6.12 -42.99 10.43
C ALA A 387 7.06 -44.11 9.91
N ALA A 388 8.30 -43.80 9.55
CA ALA A 388 9.26 -44.74 8.98
C ALA A 388 9.98 -45.62 10.02
N GLY A 389 9.60 -45.56 11.30
CA GLY A 389 10.14 -46.42 12.36
C GLY A 389 11.65 -46.32 12.55
N GLY A 390 12.27 -45.22 12.13
CA GLY A 390 13.70 -44.94 12.31
C GLY A 390 14.67 -45.83 11.52
N SER A 391 14.21 -46.72 10.61
CA SER A 391 15.10 -47.73 10.03
C SER A 391 15.21 -47.77 8.49
N ALA A 392 14.40 -47.03 7.73
CA ALA A 392 14.43 -47.13 6.25
C ALA A 392 15.19 -46.01 5.52
N TYR A 393 15.58 -44.90 6.18
CA TYR A 393 16.31 -43.82 5.52
C TYR A 393 17.25 -43.11 6.50
N ALA A 394 18.54 -43.41 6.44
CA ALA A 394 19.53 -42.98 7.45
C ALA A 394 19.94 -41.50 7.36
N ASN A 395 19.41 -40.73 6.42
CA ASN A 395 19.70 -39.30 6.29
C ASN A 395 18.44 -38.50 5.89
N PRO A 396 17.79 -37.78 6.83
CA PRO A 396 16.61 -36.96 6.53
C PRO A 396 16.91 -35.84 5.53
N VAL A 397 18.17 -35.40 5.40
CA VAL A 397 18.60 -34.40 4.40
C VAL A 397 18.58 -34.99 2.99
N ALA A 398 19.02 -36.24 2.83
CA ALA A 398 19.00 -36.91 1.53
C ALA A 398 17.56 -37.17 1.06
N MET A 399 16.66 -37.55 1.97
CA MET A 399 15.24 -37.69 1.65
C MET A 399 14.63 -36.37 1.22
N ALA A 400 14.76 -35.31 2.02
CA ALA A 400 14.25 -34.00 1.67
C ALA A 400 14.82 -33.50 0.32
N ASN A 401 16.06 -33.82 -0.02
CA ASN A 401 16.64 -33.50 -1.33
C ASN A 401 16.06 -34.36 -2.49
N ASP A 402 15.63 -35.59 -2.22
CA ASP A 402 15.10 -36.51 -3.24
C ASP A 402 13.59 -36.29 -3.51
N ILE A 403 12.83 -35.79 -2.52
CA ILE A 403 11.36 -35.63 -2.62
C ILE A 403 10.85 -34.22 -2.29
N GLY A 404 11.64 -33.39 -1.62
CA GLY A 404 11.28 -32.01 -1.30
C GLY A 404 11.45 -31.12 -2.53
N LEU A 405 10.50 -30.22 -2.72
CA LEU A 405 10.58 -29.20 -3.75
C LEU A 405 11.06 -27.89 -3.14
N ASP A 406 11.82 -27.14 -3.93
CA ASP A 406 12.11 -25.75 -3.67
C ASP A 406 10.88 -24.90 -3.98
N GLY A 407 10.77 -23.77 -3.29
CA GLY A 407 9.62 -22.90 -3.47
C GLY A 407 9.78 -21.55 -2.82
N VAL A 408 8.68 -20.79 -2.87
CA VAL A 408 8.51 -19.52 -2.20
C VAL A 408 7.34 -19.67 -1.23
N ALA A 409 7.60 -19.38 0.04
CA ALA A 409 6.54 -19.27 1.04
C ALA A 409 6.04 -17.83 1.13
N MET A 410 4.72 -17.70 1.28
CA MET A 410 4.02 -16.43 1.45
C MET A 410 3.06 -16.58 2.62
N ASN A 411 3.44 -16.03 3.77
CA ASN A 411 2.62 -16.08 4.97
C ASN A 411 1.99 -14.70 5.17
N THR A 412 0.67 -14.63 5.18
CA THR A 412 -0.07 -13.39 5.35
C THR A 412 -0.89 -13.45 6.63
N ILE A 413 -0.72 -12.45 7.47
CA ILE A 413 -1.58 -12.17 8.61
C ILE A 413 -2.39 -10.93 8.26
N PHE A 414 -3.70 -10.99 8.45
CA PHE A 414 -4.58 -9.84 8.28
C PHE A 414 -5.32 -9.59 9.58
N LYS A 415 -5.44 -8.31 9.96
CA LYS A 415 -6.28 -7.84 11.06
C LYS A 415 -7.17 -6.70 10.60
N GLY A 416 -8.45 -6.76 10.96
CA GLY A 416 -9.39 -5.67 10.76
C GLY A 416 -10.84 -6.14 10.81
N ASP A 417 -11.73 -5.22 10.55
CA ASP A 417 -13.16 -5.41 10.44
C ASP A 417 -13.59 -5.58 8.98
N ARG A 418 -14.72 -6.26 8.78
CA ARG A 418 -15.43 -6.28 7.50
C ARG A 418 -16.90 -6.03 7.73
N GLU A 419 -17.45 -5.15 6.90
CA GLU A 419 -18.88 -4.84 6.89
C GLU A 419 -19.38 -5.05 5.47
N ILE A 420 -20.55 -5.68 5.30
CA ILE A 420 -21.25 -5.75 4.01
C ILE A 420 -22.52 -4.94 4.17
N GLY A 421 -22.67 -3.88 3.35
CA GLY A 421 -23.85 -3.01 3.36
C GLY A 421 -25.10 -3.69 2.80
N ALA A 422 -24.94 -4.51 1.76
CA ALA A 422 -26.00 -5.39 1.30
C ALA A 422 -25.43 -6.65 0.65
N LEU A 423 -26.02 -7.81 0.99
CA LEU A 423 -25.76 -9.07 0.32
C LEU A 423 -27.05 -9.52 -0.35
N SER A 424 -27.06 -9.66 -1.68
CA SER A 424 -28.23 -10.15 -2.40
C SER A 424 -27.89 -11.36 -3.27
N PHE A 425 -28.89 -12.22 -3.45
CA PHE A 425 -28.78 -13.42 -4.28
C PHE A 425 -29.66 -13.26 -5.52
N GLY A 426 -29.08 -13.56 -6.68
CA GLY A 426 -29.78 -13.76 -7.93
C GLY A 426 -30.73 -12.63 -8.35
N ASP A 427 -31.82 -13.05 -9.00
CA ASP A 427 -32.83 -12.29 -9.75
C ASP A 427 -33.77 -11.42 -8.92
N THR A 428 -33.79 -11.59 -7.59
CA THR A 428 -34.74 -10.88 -6.74
C THR A 428 -34.31 -9.45 -6.40
N GLY A 429 -33.00 -9.17 -6.45
CA GLY A 429 -32.43 -7.90 -5.97
C GLY A 429 -32.72 -7.62 -4.49
N VAL A 430 -33.22 -8.62 -3.74
CA VAL A 430 -33.57 -8.47 -2.34
C VAL A 430 -32.33 -8.77 -1.50
N SER A 431 -31.84 -7.74 -0.81
CA SER A 431 -30.78 -7.90 0.18
C SER A 431 -31.25 -8.70 1.38
N ILE A 432 -30.41 -9.59 1.90
CA ILE A 432 -30.60 -10.26 3.19
C ILE A 432 -30.23 -9.37 4.39
N GLY A 433 -29.83 -8.13 4.12
CA GLY A 433 -29.43 -7.13 5.12
C GLY A 433 -27.92 -6.91 5.16
N GLU A 434 -27.49 -6.30 6.26
CA GLU A 434 -26.09 -5.95 6.55
C GLU A 434 -25.42 -7.05 7.38
N LEU A 435 -24.14 -7.29 7.13
CA LEU A 435 -23.34 -8.24 7.90
C LEU A 435 -22.10 -7.54 8.46
N TYR A 436 -21.80 -7.79 9.72
CA TYR A 436 -20.70 -7.16 10.44
C TYR A 436 -19.81 -8.23 11.08
N TRP A 437 -18.53 -8.20 10.75
CA TRP A 437 -17.49 -8.99 11.40
C TRP A 437 -16.46 -8.02 11.97
N THR A 438 -16.36 -8.00 13.29
CA THR A 438 -15.35 -7.20 13.99
C THR A 438 -14.21 -8.09 14.46
N ASP A 439 -13.05 -7.50 14.70
CA ASP A 439 -11.91 -8.17 15.32
C ASP A 439 -11.42 -9.40 14.53
N MET A 440 -11.52 -9.35 13.20
CA MET A 440 -11.09 -10.48 12.39
C MET A 440 -9.58 -10.54 12.35
N GLU A 441 -9.03 -11.70 12.68
CA GLU A 441 -7.63 -12.01 12.47
C GLU A 441 -7.52 -13.29 11.65
N THR A 442 -6.83 -13.23 10.52
CA THR A 442 -6.68 -14.38 9.62
C THR A 442 -5.22 -14.66 9.37
N TYR A 443 -4.90 -15.96 9.37
CA TYR A 443 -3.55 -16.47 9.13
C TYR A 443 -3.61 -17.36 7.89
N THR A 444 -2.88 -16.96 6.85
CA THR A 444 -2.87 -17.66 5.57
C THR A 444 -1.43 -17.96 5.19
N ASN A 445 -1.05 -19.24 5.16
CA ASN A 445 0.31 -19.69 4.84
C ASN A 445 0.29 -20.44 3.51
N TRP A 446 0.95 -19.90 2.50
CA TRP A 446 1.06 -20.52 1.19
C TRP A 446 2.51 -20.91 0.92
N THR A 447 2.71 -22.03 0.25
CA THR A 447 4.01 -22.40 -0.32
C THR A 447 3.80 -22.75 -1.78
N ILE A 448 4.49 -22.03 -2.65
CA ILE A 448 4.42 -22.18 -4.09
C ILE A 448 5.69 -22.87 -4.56
N SER A 449 5.56 -24.03 -5.19
CA SER A 449 6.66 -24.84 -5.73
C SER A 449 6.33 -25.26 -7.15
N GLY A 450 7.35 -25.33 -8.02
CA GLY A 450 7.19 -25.89 -9.36
C GLY A 450 6.96 -27.41 -9.30
N HIS A 451 6.21 -27.94 -10.26
CA HIS A 451 6.00 -29.38 -10.47
C HIS A 451 6.73 -29.86 -11.72
#